data_AF-A0A5K1EAB4-F1
#
_entry.id   AF-A0A5K1EAB4-F1
#
_cell.length_a   1.000
_cell.length_b   1.000
_cell.length_c   1.000
_cell.angle_alpha   90.00
_cell.angle_beta   90.00
_cell.angle_gamma   90.00
#
_symmetry.space_group_name_H-M   'P 1'
#
loop_
_entity.id
_entity.type
_entity.pdbx_description
1 polymer ?
#
loop_
_entity_poly.entity_id
_entity_poly.type
_entity_poly.pdbx_seq_one_letter_code
_entity_poly.pdbx_strand_id
1 'polypeptide(L)'
;EHFTNFVDICLKEFGDRVKSWITLNEPYSYTYGGYVRGICPPGRCTKVWGDCLALNSGTKPYVVAHNFLLSHASAVKFYKDKYK
;
A
#
# COMPACT_ATOMS: atom_id res chain seq x y z
N GLU A 1 5.40 8.84 -3.28
CA GLU A 1 6.76 9.04 -3.83
C GLU A 1 7.63 7.79 -3.67
N HIS A 2 7.97 7.36 -2.45
CA HIS A 2 8.84 6.19 -2.25
C HIS A 2 8.37 4.93 -2.98
N PHE A 3 7.07 4.64 -2.97
CA PHE A 3 6.52 3.49 -3.69
C PHE A 3 6.76 3.59 -5.21
N THR A 4 6.64 4.78 -5.80
CA THR A 4 6.91 5.01 -7.23
C THR A 4 8.39 4.83 -7.55
N ASN A 5 9.29 5.29 -6.67
CA ASN A 5 10.73 5.07 -6.83
C ASN A 5 11.10 3.58 -6.76
N PHE A 6 10.47 2.83 -5.86
CA PHE A 6 10.59 1.37 -5.80
C PHE A 6 10.14 0.72 -7.11
N VAL A 7 9.00 1.16 -7.67
CA VAL A 7 8.52 0.69 -8.97
C VAL A 7 9.49 1.00 -10.10
N ASP A 8 10.13 2.18 -10.13
CA ASP A 8 11.17 2.51 -11.13
C ASP A 8 12.35 1.53 -11.07
N ILE A 9 12.79 1.16 -9.87
CA ILE A 9 13.87 0.17 -9.69
C ILE A 9 13.41 -1.19 -10.25
N CYS A 10 12.23 -1.68 -9.86
CA CYS A 10 11.72 -2.97 -10.37
C CYS A 10 11.60 -2.99 -11.89
N LEU A 11 11.12 -1.90 -12.50
CA LEU A 11 10.98 -1.79 -13.94
C LEU A 11 12.32 -1.73 -14.67
N LYS A 12 13.32 -1.04 -14.10
CA LYS A 12 14.69 -1.01 -14.63
C LYS A 12 15.35 -2.38 -14.63
N GLU A 13 15.23 -3.11 -13.52
CA GLU A 13 15.95 -4.38 -13.32
C GLU A 13 15.27 -5.58 -13.96
N PHE A 14 13.94 -5.55 -14.10
CA PHE A 14 13.17 -6.73 -14.52
C PHE A 14 12.19 -6.47 -15.67
N GLY A 15 12.00 -5.21 -16.10
CA GLY A 15 11.05 -4.85 -17.16
C GLY A 15 11.39 -5.42 -18.54
N ASP A 16 12.64 -5.84 -18.75
CA ASP A 16 13.10 -6.56 -19.94
C ASP A 16 12.39 -7.92 -20.09
N ARG A 17 12.14 -8.62 -18.98
CA ARG A 17 11.55 -9.97 -18.94
C ARG A 17 10.10 -10.00 -18.43
N VAL A 18 9.77 -9.20 -17.43
CA VAL A 18 8.44 -9.20 -16.79
C VAL A 18 7.50 -8.24 -17.52
N LYS A 19 6.43 -8.77 -18.11
CA LYS A 19 5.45 -8.01 -18.91
C LYS A 19 4.10 -7.80 -18.22
N SER A 20 3.85 -8.53 -17.14
CA SER A 20 2.62 -8.43 -16.36
C SER A 20 2.96 -8.02 -14.94
N TRP A 21 2.41 -6.89 -14.50
CA TRP A 21 2.76 -6.26 -13.23
C TRP A 21 1.52 -6.09 -12.35
N ILE A 22 1.69 -6.40 -11.06
CA ILE A 22 0.75 -6.08 -10.01
C ILE A 22 1.45 -5.10 -9.08
N THR A 23 0.78 -4.01 -8.72
CA THR A 23 1.36 -2.97 -7.85
C THR A 23 1.21 -3.33 -6.38
N LEU A 24 -0.02 -3.56 -5.93
CA LEU A 24 -0.34 -3.81 -4.52
C LEU A 24 -1.23 -5.04 -4.42
N ASN A 25 -0.94 -5.93 -3.47
CA ASN A 25 -1.83 -7.01 -3.09
C ASN A 25 -2.82 -6.51 -2.02
N GLU A 26 -4.11 -6.78 -2.24
CA GLU A 26 -5.21 -6.58 -1.27
C GLU A 26 -5.11 -5.33 -0.35
N PRO A 27 -5.29 -4.11 -0.89
CA PRO A 27 -5.29 -2.88 -0.08
C PRO A 27 -6.29 -2.88 1.08
N TYR A 28 -7.44 -3.53 0.90
CA TYR A 28 -8.44 -3.69 1.96
C TYR A 28 -7.90 -4.51 3.13
N SER A 29 -7.35 -5.70 2.85
CA SER A 29 -6.79 -6.60 3.87
C SER A 29 -5.66 -5.93 4.65
N TYR A 30 -4.77 -5.21 3.96
CA TYR A 30 -3.69 -4.44 4.60
C TYR A 30 -4.24 -3.35 5.54
N THR A 31 -5.19 -2.57 5.05
CA THR A 31 -5.80 -1.47 5.81
C THR A 31 -6.57 -1.99 7.03
N TYR A 32 -7.41 -3.00 6.82
CA TYR A 32 -8.27 -3.56 7.86
C TYR A 32 -7.45 -4.32 8.91
N GLY A 33 -6.60 -5.25 8.49
CA GLY A 33 -5.76 -6.03 9.40
C GLY A 33 -4.76 -5.17 10.17
N GLY A 34 -4.13 -4.21 9.50
CA GLY A 34 -3.04 -3.40 10.05
C GLY A 34 -3.45 -2.16 10.86
N TYR A 35 -4.64 -1.60 10.57
CA TYR A 35 -5.05 -0.29 11.13
C TYR A 35 -6.48 -0.28 11.73
N VAL A 36 -7.29 -1.33 11.49
CA VAL A 36 -8.61 -1.49 12.13
C VAL A 36 -8.54 -2.52 13.25
N ARG A 37 -8.15 -3.75 12.94
CA ARG A 37 -8.08 -4.84 13.93
C ARG A 37 -6.73 -4.96 14.64
N GLY A 38 -5.65 -4.45 14.03
CA GLY A 38 -4.30 -4.56 14.59
C GLY A 38 -3.76 -6.00 14.65
N ILE A 39 -4.29 -6.92 13.85
CA ILE A 39 -3.90 -8.35 13.82
C ILE A 39 -2.80 -8.66 12.79
N CYS A 40 -2.54 -7.72 11.87
CA CYS A 40 -1.43 -7.79 10.93
C CYS A 40 -0.49 -6.60 11.18
N PRO A 41 0.78 -6.67 10.75
CA PRO A 41 1.66 -5.49 10.76
C PRO A 41 0.99 -4.27 10.11
N PRO A 42 1.16 -3.05 10.64
CA PRO A 42 1.97 -2.69 11.81
C PRO A 42 1.27 -2.89 13.16
N GLY A 43 0.14 -3.58 13.23
CA GLY A 43 -0.53 -3.93 14.48
C GLY A 43 -1.14 -2.72 15.18
N ARG A 44 -1.71 -1.78 14.42
CA ARG A 44 -2.28 -0.55 14.98
C ARG A 44 -3.80 -0.63 15.06
N CYS A 45 -4.37 -0.26 16.19
CA CYS A 45 -5.81 -0.16 16.36
C CYS A 45 -6.23 0.75 17.52
N THR A 46 -7.53 1.03 17.62
CA THR A 46 -8.11 1.62 18.84
C THR A 46 -8.01 0.59 19.96
N LYS A 47 -7.35 0.92 21.09
CA LYS A 47 -7.11 -0.01 22.22
C LYS A 47 -8.35 -0.74 22.75
N VAL A 48 -9.54 -0.13 22.60
CA VAL A 48 -10.83 -0.75 22.99
C VAL A 48 -11.12 -2.03 22.17
N TRP A 49 -10.47 -2.22 21.02
CA TRP A 49 -10.70 -3.33 20.09
C TRP A 49 -9.60 -4.40 20.10
N GLY A 50 -8.54 -4.26 20.93
CA GLY A 50 -7.49 -5.26 21.07
C GLY A 50 -6.21 -4.76 21.74
N ASP A 51 -5.29 -5.69 22.03
CA ASP A 51 -3.94 -5.38 22.50
C ASP A 51 -3.03 -5.05 21.31
N CYS A 52 -3.04 -3.78 20.90
CA CYS A 52 -2.41 -3.28 19.69
C CYS A 52 -1.76 -1.92 19.95
N LEU A 53 -0.90 -1.49 19.01
CA LEU A 53 -0.34 -0.15 19.02
C LEU A 53 -1.46 0.89 18.83
N ALA A 54 -1.53 1.86 19.73
CA ALA A 54 -2.63 2.81 19.76
C ALA A 54 -2.73 3.64 18.45
N LEU A 55 -3.94 3.68 17.89
CA LEU A 55 -4.34 4.45 16.72
C LEU A 55 -5.85 4.74 16.79
N ASN A 56 -6.33 5.77 16.08
CA ASN A 56 -7.76 5.93 15.84
C ASN A 56 -8.21 5.10 14.62
N SER A 57 -8.79 3.93 14.87
CA SER A 57 -9.32 3.05 13.83
C SER A 57 -10.60 3.55 13.17
N GLY A 58 -11.22 4.63 13.67
CA GLY A 58 -12.36 5.29 13.02
C GLY A 58 -11.97 6.28 11.92
N THR A 59 -10.69 6.67 11.82
CA THR A 59 -10.24 7.69 10.84
C THR A 59 -8.99 7.31 10.07
N LYS A 60 -7.99 6.74 10.76
CA LYS A 60 -6.67 6.44 10.17
C LYS A 60 -6.69 5.37 9.07
N PRO A 61 -7.55 4.33 9.12
CA PRO A 61 -7.68 3.39 8.02
C PRO A 61 -8.02 4.05 6.69
N TYR A 62 -8.87 5.09 6.68
CA TYR A 62 -9.22 5.82 5.45
C TYR A 62 -8.03 6.57 4.86
N VAL A 63 -7.17 7.15 5.71
CA VAL A 63 -5.93 7.81 5.26
C VAL A 63 -4.97 6.78 4.66
N VAL A 64 -4.87 5.59 5.25
CA VAL A 64 -4.04 4.49 4.71
C VAL A 64 -4.58 4.03 3.36
N ALA A 65 -5.88 3.73 3.27
CA ALA A 65 -6.53 3.31 2.02
C ALA A 65 -6.37 4.36 0.91
N HIS A 66 -6.56 5.65 1.25
CA HIS A 66 -6.38 6.75 0.30
C HIS A 66 -4.94 6.79 -0.26
N ASN A 67 -3.93 6.67 0.61
CA ASN A 67 -2.54 6.65 0.18
C ASN A 67 -2.16 5.37 -0.58
N PHE A 68 -2.80 4.22 -0.30
CA PHE A 68 -2.67 3.01 -1.11
C PHE A 68 -3.15 3.25 -2.54
N LEU A 69 -4.33 3.87 -2.70
CA LEU A 69 -4.88 4.21 -4.02
C LEU A 69 -4.00 5.23 -4.76
N LEU A 70 -3.53 6.28 -4.08
CA LEU A 70 -2.61 7.24 -4.69
C LEU A 70 -1.28 6.62 -5.09
N SER A 71 -0.74 5.71 -4.27
CA SER A 71 0.51 4.99 -4.57
C SER A 71 0.33 4.08 -5.79
N HIS A 72 -0.79 3.35 -5.87
CA HIS A 72 -1.17 2.58 -7.06
C HIS A 72 -1.26 3.48 -8.30
N ALA A 73 -2.04 4.57 -8.24
CA ALA A 73 -2.25 5.45 -9.37
C ALA A 73 -0.93 6.10 -9.85
N SER A 74 -0.08 6.54 -8.92
CA SER A 74 1.24 7.10 -9.23
C SER A 74 2.14 6.08 -9.92
N ALA A 75 2.21 4.84 -9.42
CA ALA A 75 2.98 3.76 -10.04
C ALA A 75 2.47 3.41 -11.45
N VAL A 76 1.15 3.31 -11.63
CA VAL A 76 0.53 3.01 -12.93
C VAL A 76 0.77 4.13 -13.93
N LYS A 77 0.61 5.39 -13.52
CA LYS A 77 0.91 6.55 -14.37
C LYS A 77 2.38 6.54 -14.79
N PHE A 78 3.29 6.35 -13.85
CA PHE A 78 4.72 6.30 -14.11
C PHE A 78 5.11 5.19 -15.09
N TYR A 79 4.58 3.98 -14.89
CA TYR A 79 4.80 2.86 -15.81
C TYR A 79 4.32 3.18 -17.23
N LYS A 80 3.11 3.74 -17.36
CA LYS A 80 2.52 4.10 -18.66
C LYS A 80 3.27 5.24 -19.37
N ASP A 81 3.80 6.20 -18.63
CA ASP A 81 4.45 7.36 -19.24
C ASP A 81 5.90 7.06 -19.68
N LYS A 82 6.58 6.08 -19.06
CA LYS A 82 8.04 5.85 -19.25
C LYS A 82 8.41 4.47 -19.80
N TYR A 83 7.58 3.45 -19.61
CA TYR A 83 7.93 2.05 -19.92
C TYR A 83 6.93 1.35 -20.85
N LYS A 84 5.89 2.05 -21.31
CA LYS A 84 4.90 1.54 -22.25
C LYS A 84 4.66 2.58 -23.35
#